data_AF-A0A060BTP1-F1
#
_entry.id   AF-A0A060BTP1-F1
#
_cell.length_a   1.000
_cell.length_b   1.000
_cell.length_c   1.000
_cell.angle_alpha   90.00
_cell.angle_beta   90.00
_cell.angle_gamma   90.00
#
_symmetry.space_group_name_H-M   'P 1'
#
loop_
_entity.id
_entity.type
_entity.pdbx_description
1 polymer ?
#
loop_
_entity_poly.entity_id
_entity_poly.type
_entity_poly.pdbx_seq_one_letter_code
_entity_poly.pdbx_strand_id
1 'polypeptide(L)'
;GKANADRIRADLKLLAPLTRAIRTYSSTGGVELVPGIASEFGLRVTVGAWIDKNKDRNEREMRSVIELSKRHSNVNGIFVGNETIYRAEQTVPELIQKIQRVKRSVTVPVTTGEIYSVWLEHPELVSAVDYIAAHILPYWEGFSETQVVDQAILIYDKLRHAYPGKRI
;
A
#
# COMPACT_ATOMS: atom_id res chain seq x y z
N GLY A 1 -16.84 2.84 12.72
CA GLY A 1 -17.56 1.55 12.80
C GLY A 1 -16.55 0.43 12.66
N LYS A 2 -16.64 -0.62 13.49
CA LYS A 2 -15.77 -1.80 13.34
C LYS A 2 -16.23 -2.60 12.11
N ALA A 3 -15.30 -3.10 11.31
CA ALA A 3 -15.66 -3.98 10.20
C ALA A 3 -16.31 -5.26 10.74
N ASN A 4 -17.39 -5.73 10.09
CA ASN A 4 -18.10 -6.95 10.46
C ASN A 4 -17.71 -8.07 9.46
N ALA A 5 -17.35 -9.24 9.98
CA ALA A 5 -16.95 -10.41 9.19
C ALA A 5 -17.97 -10.79 8.10
N ASP A 6 -19.27 -10.74 8.40
CA ASP A 6 -20.31 -11.11 7.42
C ASP A 6 -20.38 -10.11 6.26
N ARG A 7 -20.18 -8.83 6.54
CA ARG A 7 -20.11 -7.80 5.49
C ARG A 7 -18.87 -7.96 4.64
N ILE A 8 -17.70 -8.18 5.27
CA ILE A 8 -16.45 -8.46 4.55
C ILE A 8 -16.63 -9.66 3.64
N ARG A 9 -17.21 -10.75 4.14
CA ARG A 9 -17.44 -11.97 3.34
C ARG A 9 -18.38 -11.71 2.17
N ALA A 10 -19.46 -10.96 2.38
CA ALA A 10 -20.38 -10.59 1.29
C ALA A 10 -19.68 -9.76 0.21
N ASP A 11 -18.90 -8.75 0.59
CA ASP A 11 -18.16 -7.91 -0.34
C ASP A 11 -17.12 -8.72 -1.13
N LEU A 12 -16.35 -9.57 -0.45
CA LEU A 12 -15.32 -10.39 -1.09
C LEU A 12 -15.91 -11.44 -2.03
N LYS A 13 -17.08 -11.99 -1.71
CA LYS A 13 -17.81 -12.91 -2.60
C LYS A 13 -18.20 -12.23 -3.92
N LEU A 14 -18.57 -10.95 -3.89
CA LEU A 14 -18.88 -10.17 -5.09
C LEU A 14 -17.63 -9.83 -5.90
N LEU A 15 -16.50 -9.59 -5.23
CA LEU A 15 -15.24 -9.23 -5.89
C LEU A 15 -14.47 -10.42 -6.45
N ALA A 16 -14.61 -11.61 -5.86
CA ALA A 16 -13.89 -12.83 -6.25
C ALA A 16 -13.94 -13.19 -7.75
N PRO A 17 -15.07 -13.03 -8.48
CA PRO A 17 -15.09 -13.27 -9.93
C PRO A 17 -14.45 -12.16 -10.76
N LEU A 18 -14.22 -10.96 -10.19
CA LEU A 18 -13.74 -9.77 -10.91
C LEU A 18 -12.23 -9.53 -10.76
N THR A 19 -11.64 -9.98 -9.66
CA THR A 19 -10.22 -9.77 -9.37
C THR A 19 -9.61 -10.98 -8.67
N ARG A 20 -8.28 -11.09 -8.72
CA ARG A 20 -7.50 -12.10 -7.98
C ARG A 20 -6.79 -11.53 -6.76
N ALA A 21 -6.83 -10.21 -6.58
CA ALA A 21 -6.13 -9.53 -5.51
C ALA A 21 -6.87 -8.28 -5.05
N ILE A 22 -6.72 -7.98 -3.76
CA ILE A 22 -7.23 -6.76 -3.14
C ILE A 22 -6.14 -6.10 -2.30
N ARG A 23 -6.29 -4.81 -2.02
CA ARG A 23 -5.43 -4.04 -1.14
C ARG A 23 -6.25 -3.41 -0.01
N THR A 24 -5.74 -3.45 1.22
CA THR A 24 -6.29 -2.69 2.34
C THR A 24 -5.38 -1.50 2.70
N TYR A 25 -5.95 -0.46 3.30
CA TYR A 25 -5.20 0.74 3.72
C TYR A 25 -4.72 0.66 5.17
N SER A 26 -5.47 -0.04 6.03
CA SER A 26 -5.12 -0.32 7.41
C SER A 26 -5.19 -1.83 7.68
N SER A 27 -4.69 -2.23 8.84
CA SER A 27 -4.71 -3.60 9.35
C SER A 27 -5.25 -3.65 10.78
N THR A 28 -5.97 -2.62 11.21
CA THR A 28 -6.67 -2.59 12.50
C THR A 28 -8.13 -2.15 12.32
N GLY A 29 -8.95 -2.31 13.36
CA GLY A 29 -10.35 -1.86 13.36
C GLY A 29 -11.32 -2.83 12.70
N GLY A 30 -10.94 -4.10 12.58
CA GLY A 30 -11.68 -5.19 11.96
C GLY A 30 -11.16 -5.55 10.55
N VAL A 31 -10.27 -4.74 9.98
CA VAL A 31 -9.67 -5.00 8.66
C VAL A 31 -8.66 -6.15 8.73
N GLU A 32 -8.14 -6.46 9.92
CA GLU A 32 -7.31 -7.65 10.19
C GLU A 32 -8.02 -8.98 9.86
N LEU A 33 -9.35 -8.99 9.75
CA LEU A 33 -10.12 -10.18 9.36
C LEU A 33 -10.06 -10.45 7.85
N VAL A 34 -9.71 -9.44 7.04
CA VAL A 34 -9.77 -9.50 5.57
C VAL A 34 -8.91 -10.62 4.99
N PRO A 35 -7.63 -10.81 5.37
CA PRO A 35 -6.81 -11.87 4.80
C PRO A 35 -7.38 -13.27 5.02
N GLY A 36 -7.91 -13.54 6.22
CA GLY A 36 -8.55 -14.80 6.56
C GLY A 36 -9.77 -15.08 5.69
N ILE A 37 -10.70 -14.12 5.60
CA ILE A 37 -11.93 -14.28 4.81
C ILE A 37 -11.62 -14.32 3.30
N ALA A 38 -10.66 -13.52 2.82
CA ALA A 38 -10.23 -13.52 1.42
C ALA A 38 -9.68 -14.88 0.97
N SER A 39 -9.07 -15.63 1.89
CA SER A 39 -8.56 -16.98 1.59
C SER A 39 -9.68 -17.97 1.24
N GLU A 40 -10.89 -17.80 1.80
CA GLU A 40 -12.08 -18.62 1.47
C GLU A 40 -12.43 -18.54 -0.03
N PHE A 41 -12.05 -17.44 -0.69
CA PHE A 41 -12.32 -17.16 -2.10
C PHE A 41 -11.08 -17.26 -3.00
N GLY A 42 -9.93 -17.69 -2.46
CA GLY A 42 -8.67 -17.75 -3.21
C GLY A 42 -8.07 -16.39 -3.57
N LEU A 43 -8.51 -15.31 -2.90
CA LEU A 43 -8.02 -13.95 -3.16
C LEU A 43 -6.69 -13.70 -2.45
N ARG A 44 -5.76 -13.06 -3.16
CA ARG A 44 -4.52 -12.52 -2.56
C ARG A 44 -4.78 -11.16 -1.92
N VAL A 45 -4.08 -10.86 -0.84
CA VAL A 45 -4.25 -9.59 -0.12
C VAL A 45 -2.92 -8.87 0.04
N THR A 46 -2.87 -7.62 -0.40
CA THR A 46 -1.80 -6.70 -0.02
C THR A 46 -2.29 -5.88 1.17
N VAL A 47 -1.67 -6.05 2.34
CA VAL A 47 -2.14 -5.41 3.57
C VAL A 47 -1.45 -4.06 3.79
N GLY A 48 -2.20 -3.07 4.28
CA GLY A 48 -1.68 -1.74 4.59
C GLY A 48 -1.53 -1.49 6.09
N ALA A 49 -0.46 -0.84 6.49
CA ALA A 49 -0.32 -0.18 7.79
C ALA A 49 -0.56 1.31 7.59
N TRP A 50 -1.63 1.84 8.17
CA TRP A 50 -1.91 3.28 8.12
C TRP A 50 -0.94 4.03 9.05
N ILE A 51 -0.10 4.89 8.49
CA ILE A 51 0.89 5.65 9.24
C ILE A 51 0.44 7.11 9.30
N ASP A 52 0.25 7.61 10.53
CA ASP A 52 -0.13 8.98 10.85
C ASP A 52 0.80 9.61 11.93
N LYS A 53 0.39 10.72 12.56
CA LYS A 53 1.18 11.41 13.59
C LYS A 53 1.20 10.67 14.95
N ASN A 54 0.30 9.72 15.18
CA ASN A 54 0.17 8.99 16.44
C ASN A 54 1.07 7.75 16.45
N LYS A 55 2.16 7.82 17.22
CA LYS A 55 3.17 6.75 17.32
C LYS A 55 2.57 5.41 17.77
N ASP A 56 1.69 5.40 18.76
CA ASP A 56 1.11 4.15 19.28
C ASP A 56 0.19 3.47 18.27
N ARG A 57 -0.56 4.27 17.49
CA ARG A 57 -1.38 3.75 16.39
C ARG A 57 -0.50 3.15 15.30
N ASN A 58 0.56 3.86 14.89
CA ASN A 58 1.51 3.35 13.90
C ASN A 58 2.14 2.03 14.35
N GLU A 59 2.51 1.90 15.62
CA GLU A 59 3.06 0.66 16.17
C GLU A 59 2.06 -0.50 16.11
N ARG A 60 0.78 -0.25 16.40
CA ARG A 60 -0.27 -1.27 16.28
C ARG A 60 -0.48 -1.71 14.83
N GLU A 61 -0.52 -0.76 13.90
CA GLU A 61 -0.66 -1.02 12.47
C GLU A 61 0.52 -1.84 11.92
N MET A 62 1.75 -1.45 12.24
CA MET A 62 2.96 -2.18 11.83
C MET A 62 3.02 -3.59 12.42
N ARG A 63 2.65 -3.78 13.70
CA ARG A 63 2.59 -5.11 14.30
C ARG A 63 1.56 -5.98 13.59
N SER A 64 0.39 -5.42 13.28
CA SER A 64 -0.69 -6.14 12.63
C SER A 64 -0.30 -6.62 11.24
N VAL A 65 0.27 -5.77 10.37
CA VAL A 65 0.70 -6.21 9.03
C VAL A 65 1.75 -7.33 9.08
N ILE A 66 2.69 -7.25 10.03
CA ILE A 66 3.71 -8.30 10.22
C ILE A 66 3.04 -9.62 10.62
N GLU A 67 2.14 -9.58 11.60
CA GLU A 67 1.41 -10.75 12.10
C GLU A 67 0.53 -11.38 11.01
N LEU A 68 -0.23 -10.57 10.28
CA LEU A 68 -1.09 -11.02 9.19
C LEU A 68 -0.26 -11.68 8.07
N SER A 69 0.86 -11.09 7.68
CA SER A 69 1.74 -11.65 6.65
C SER A 69 2.33 -13.02 7.01
N LYS A 70 2.51 -13.29 8.31
CA LYS A 70 3.02 -14.58 8.81
C LYS A 70 1.91 -15.62 8.96
N ARG A 71 0.70 -15.20 9.29
CA ARG A 71 -0.45 -16.10 9.51
C ARG A 71 -1.15 -16.52 8.24
N HIS A 72 -1.13 -15.66 7.21
CA HIS A 72 -1.94 -15.84 6.03
C HIS A 72 -1.06 -15.91 4.78
N SER A 73 -0.93 -17.09 4.19
CA SER A 73 -0.11 -17.34 2.99
C SER A 73 -0.61 -16.63 1.73
N ASN A 74 -1.87 -16.18 1.72
CA ASN A 74 -2.45 -15.36 0.65
C ASN A 74 -2.07 -13.87 0.77
N VAL A 75 -1.36 -13.45 1.83
CA VAL A 75 -0.78 -12.11 1.90
C VAL A 75 0.42 -12.03 0.96
N ASN A 76 0.37 -11.14 -0.03
CA ASN A 76 1.37 -11.07 -1.12
C ASN A 76 2.22 -9.79 -1.12
N GLY A 77 1.98 -8.87 -0.18
CA GLY A 77 2.73 -7.64 -0.04
C GLY A 77 2.24 -6.79 1.12
N ILE A 78 3.05 -5.80 1.51
CA ILE A 78 2.73 -4.87 2.59
C ILE A 78 2.96 -3.44 2.15
N PHE A 79 2.00 -2.56 2.43
CA PHE A 79 2.18 -1.11 2.36
C PHE A 79 2.41 -0.57 3.76
N VAL A 80 3.47 0.23 3.96
CA VAL A 80 3.73 0.97 5.19
C VAL A 80 3.57 2.45 4.89
N GLY A 81 2.39 2.98 5.15
CA GLY A 81 2.02 4.34 4.79
C GLY A 81 1.19 4.43 3.51
N ASN A 82 0.48 5.55 3.41
CA ASN A 82 -0.33 5.92 2.27
C ASN A 82 -0.39 7.45 2.21
N GLU A 83 0.29 8.02 1.22
CA GLU A 83 0.48 9.46 1.05
C GLU A 83 0.94 10.10 2.37
N THR A 84 1.79 9.39 3.11
CA THR A 84 2.19 9.79 4.46
C THR A 84 3.13 11.00 4.40
N ILE A 85 4.01 11.06 3.39
CA ILE A 85 4.86 12.23 3.14
C ILE A 85 4.02 13.37 2.57
N TYR A 86 3.18 13.08 1.56
CA TYR A 86 2.29 14.09 0.98
C TYR A 86 1.35 14.74 2.02
N ARG A 87 0.80 13.96 2.95
CA ARG A 87 -0.06 14.46 4.03
C ARG A 87 0.72 15.12 5.19
N ALA A 88 2.05 15.22 5.08
CA ALA A 88 2.94 15.79 6.09
C ALA A 88 2.72 15.17 7.50
N GLU A 89 2.45 13.86 7.54
CA GLU A 89 2.22 13.14 8.78
C GLU A 89 3.52 12.58 9.37
N GLN A 90 4.51 12.30 8.52
CA GLN A 90 5.86 11.88 8.89
C GLN A 90 6.88 12.51 7.95
N THR A 91 8.12 12.63 8.42
CA THR A 91 9.26 12.95 7.56
C THR A 91 9.73 11.71 6.78
N VAL A 92 10.46 11.92 5.68
CA VAL A 92 11.02 10.83 4.87
C VAL A 92 11.91 9.88 5.68
N PRO A 93 12.85 10.36 6.53
CA PRO A 93 13.65 9.47 7.36
C PRO A 93 12.81 8.63 8.34
N GLU A 94 11.76 9.22 8.94
CA GLU A 94 10.89 8.52 9.87
C GLU A 94 10.06 7.41 9.19
N LEU A 95 9.62 7.65 7.94
CA LEU A 95 8.90 6.65 7.15
C LEU A 95 9.85 5.52 6.71
N ILE A 96 11.06 5.86 6.23
CA ILE A 96 12.08 4.88 5.85
C ILE A 96 12.41 3.94 7.02
N GLN A 97 12.59 4.49 8.23
CA GLN A 97 12.85 3.66 9.42
C GLN A 97 11.73 2.64 9.69
N LYS A 98 10.47 3.04 9.50
CA LYS A 98 9.30 2.16 9.65
C LYS A 98 9.26 1.08 8.58
N ILE A 99 9.42 1.45 7.31
CA ILE A 99 9.50 0.51 6.18
C ILE A 99 10.59 -0.54 6.43
N GLN A 100 11.80 -0.09 6.79
CA GLN A 100 12.93 -0.97 7.04
C GLN A 100 12.70 -1.92 8.22
N ARG A 101 12.04 -1.46 9.28
CA ARG A 101 11.67 -2.32 10.42
C ARG A 101 10.69 -3.42 10.02
N VAL A 102 9.67 -3.08 9.22
CA VAL A 102 8.70 -4.06 8.70
C VAL A 102 9.41 -5.04 7.76
N LYS A 103 10.22 -4.56 6.82
CA LYS A 103 11.00 -5.39 5.87
C LYS A 103 11.86 -6.44 6.56
N ARG A 104 12.57 -6.06 7.63
CA ARG A 104 13.40 -7.02 8.40
C ARG A 104 12.59 -8.12 9.10
N SER A 105 11.27 -7.96 9.21
CA SER A 105 10.40 -8.85 9.97
C SER A 105 9.52 -9.77 9.10
N VAL A 106 9.56 -9.62 7.78
CA VAL A 106 8.67 -10.29 6.82
C VAL A 106 9.44 -10.78 5.59
N THR A 107 8.84 -11.71 4.85
CA THR A 107 9.41 -12.25 3.59
C THR A 107 8.70 -11.75 2.34
N VAL A 108 7.50 -11.19 2.49
CA VAL A 108 6.72 -10.58 1.40
C VAL A 108 7.26 -9.18 1.07
N PRO A 109 7.10 -8.70 -0.18
CA PRO A 109 7.61 -7.38 -0.57
C PRO A 109 6.88 -6.25 0.17
N VAL A 110 7.62 -5.22 0.55
CA VAL A 110 7.15 -4.06 1.29
C VAL A 110 7.37 -2.79 0.48
N THR A 111 6.36 -1.92 0.47
CA THR A 111 6.41 -0.60 -0.17
C THR A 111 5.69 0.46 0.68
N THR A 112 5.61 1.70 0.18
CA THR A 112 4.67 2.73 0.63
C THR A 112 3.88 3.20 -0.60
N GLY A 113 2.68 3.75 -0.41
CA GLY A 113 1.94 4.40 -1.49
C GLY A 113 2.18 5.90 -1.39
N GLU A 114 2.78 6.52 -2.40
CA GLU A 114 3.00 7.97 -2.43
C GLU A 114 2.72 8.49 -3.85
N ILE A 115 2.44 9.79 -3.97
CA ILE A 115 2.28 10.43 -5.28
C ILE A 115 3.61 10.42 -6.05
N TYR A 116 3.54 10.46 -7.39
CA TYR A 116 4.72 10.34 -8.24
C TYR A 116 5.79 11.41 -7.96
N SER A 117 5.41 12.63 -7.60
CA SER A 117 6.37 13.71 -7.30
C SER A 117 7.23 13.40 -6.08
N VAL A 118 6.63 12.85 -5.01
CA VAL A 118 7.36 12.40 -3.80
C VAL A 118 8.43 11.38 -4.16
N TRP A 119 8.13 10.45 -5.08
CA TRP A 119 9.14 9.49 -5.54
C TRP A 119 10.28 10.15 -6.30
N LEU A 120 10.03 11.20 -7.09
CA LEU A 120 11.06 11.92 -7.83
C LEU A 120 11.90 12.85 -6.92
N GLU A 121 11.27 13.45 -5.92
CA GLU A 121 11.90 14.38 -4.97
C GLU A 121 12.73 13.66 -3.90
N HIS A 122 12.38 12.43 -3.56
CA HIS A 122 12.99 11.65 -2.47
C HIS A 122 13.53 10.28 -2.95
N PRO A 123 14.61 10.24 -3.75
CA PRO A 123 15.21 9.00 -4.24
C PRO A 123 15.70 8.06 -3.12
N GLU A 124 15.99 8.58 -1.92
CA GLU A 124 16.30 7.79 -0.73
C GLU A 124 15.14 6.87 -0.31
N LEU A 125 13.89 7.28 -0.56
CA LEU A 125 12.69 6.47 -0.28
C LEU A 125 12.61 5.27 -1.24
N VAL A 126 13.00 5.45 -2.50
CA VAL A 126 13.03 4.40 -3.52
C VAL A 126 13.95 3.26 -3.10
N SER A 127 15.10 3.60 -2.51
CA SER A 127 16.07 2.61 -2.01
C SER A 127 15.54 1.82 -0.80
N ALA A 128 14.58 2.37 -0.04
CA ALA A 128 14.05 1.73 1.14
C ALA A 128 12.98 0.65 0.84
N VAL A 129 12.19 0.84 -0.22
CA VAL A 129 11.09 -0.07 -0.60
C VAL A 129 11.57 -1.21 -1.51
N ASP A 130 10.76 -2.26 -1.70
CA ASP A 130 11.05 -3.32 -2.68
C ASP A 130 10.63 -2.93 -4.10
N TYR A 131 9.57 -2.15 -4.23
CA TYR A 131 9.05 -1.61 -5.48
C TYR A 131 8.37 -0.27 -5.23
N ILE A 132 8.29 0.58 -6.25
CA ILE A 132 7.58 1.86 -6.21
C ILE A 132 6.09 1.56 -6.37
N ALA A 133 5.23 2.16 -5.54
CA ALA A 133 3.80 2.15 -5.75
C ALA A 133 3.32 3.59 -5.84
N ALA A 134 3.33 4.12 -7.06
CA ALA A 134 2.99 5.51 -7.32
C ALA A 134 1.47 5.70 -7.44
N HIS A 135 0.95 6.66 -6.70
CA HIS A 135 -0.39 7.18 -6.93
C HIS A 135 -0.30 8.21 -8.05
N ILE A 136 -0.90 7.88 -9.18
CA ILE A 136 -0.94 8.71 -10.37
C ILE A 136 -2.40 9.07 -10.59
N LEU A 137 -2.71 10.35 -10.42
CA LEU A 137 -4.09 10.83 -10.30
C LEU A 137 -4.35 12.04 -11.23
N PRO A 138 -4.19 11.92 -12.56
CA PRO A 138 -4.21 13.07 -13.47
C PRO A 138 -5.53 13.84 -13.45
N TYR A 139 -6.66 13.17 -13.20
CA TYR A 139 -7.96 13.82 -13.05
C TYR A 139 -7.93 14.88 -11.93
N TRP A 140 -7.32 14.55 -10.79
CA TRP A 140 -7.19 15.46 -9.64
C TRP A 140 -6.14 16.56 -9.88
N GLU A 141 -5.29 16.41 -10.89
CA GLU A 141 -4.32 17.40 -11.35
C GLU A 141 -4.89 18.35 -12.43
N GLY A 142 -6.18 18.21 -12.77
CA GLY A 142 -6.89 19.12 -13.68
C GLY A 142 -6.86 18.73 -15.15
N PHE A 143 -6.38 17.52 -15.48
CA PHE A 143 -6.45 16.99 -16.84
C PHE A 143 -7.86 16.52 -17.19
N SER A 144 -8.28 16.70 -18.45
CA SER A 144 -9.57 16.23 -18.93
C SER A 144 -9.61 14.69 -18.99
N GLU A 145 -10.83 14.14 -18.98
CA GLU A 145 -11.09 12.69 -19.17
C GLU A 145 -10.42 12.08 -20.41
N THR A 146 -10.20 12.88 -21.46
CA THR A 146 -9.52 12.45 -22.69
C THR A 146 -7.99 12.45 -22.56
N GLN A 147 -7.44 13.17 -21.58
CA GLN A 147 -6.00 13.29 -21.36
C GLN A 147 -5.49 12.40 -20.23
N VAL A 148 -6.36 11.96 -19.30
CA VAL A 148 -5.92 11.26 -18.08
C VAL A 148 -5.13 10.00 -18.34
N VAL A 149 -5.46 9.25 -19.40
CA VAL A 149 -4.76 7.99 -19.73
C VAL A 149 -3.34 8.28 -20.22
N ASP A 150 -3.20 9.20 -21.17
CA ASP A 150 -1.89 9.59 -21.71
C ASP A 150 -0.99 10.18 -20.62
N GLN A 151 -1.55 11.01 -19.73
CA GLN A 151 -0.80 11.57 -18.61
C GLN A 151 -0.35 10.51 -17.61
N ALA A 152 -1.20 9.51 -17.34
CA ALA A 152 -0.81 8.42 -16.46
C ALA A 152 0.37 7.61 -17.02
N ILE A 153 0.36 7.35 -18.33
CA ILE A 153 1.46 6.66 -19.03
C ILE A 153 2.74 7.51 -18.99
N LEU A 154 2.64 8.82 -19.28
CA LEU A 154 3.79 9.73 -19.23
C LEU A 154 4.43 9.78 -17.84
N ILE A 155 3.61 9.80 -16.78
CA ILE A 155 4.12 9.82 -15.40
C ILE A 155 4.76 8.47 -15.05
N TYR A 156 4.15 7.35 -15.45
CA TYR A 156 4.74 6.03 -15.29
C TYR A 156 6.11 5.93 -15.97
N ASP A 157 6.22 6.41 -17.21
CA ASP A 157 7.48 6.40 -17.95
C ASP A 157 8.51 7.31 -17.31
N LYS A 158 8.13 8.49 -16.79
CA LYS A 158 9.05 9.35 -16.03
C LYS A 158 9.68 8.61 -14.85
N LEU A 159 8.87 7.90 -14.05
CA LEU A 159 9.39 7.10 -12.94
C LEU A 159 10.30 5.97 -13.43
N ARG A 160 9.94 5.31 -14.53
CA ARG A 160 10.74 4.21 -15.11
C ARG A 160 12.10 4.67 -15.61
N HIS A 161 12.16 5.84 -16.22
CA HIS A 161 13.41 6.46 -16.66
C HIS A 161 14.26 6.94 -15.48
N ALA A 162 13.65 7.51 -14.44
CA ALA A 162 14.35 7.96 -13.25
C ALA A 162 14.95 6.80 -12.44
N TYR A 163 14.26 5.66 -12.39
CA TYR A 163 14.62 4.52 -11.53
C TYR A 163 14.75 3.20 -12.34
N PRO A 164 15.75 3.11 -13.23
CA PRO A 164 15.94 1.92 -14.06
C PRO A 164 16.18 0.67 -13.20
N GLY A 165 15.46 -0.40 -13.50
CA GLY A 165 15.55 -1.68 -12.79
C GLY A 165 14.72 -1.78 -11.50
N LYS A 166 14.18 -0.67 -10.99
CA LYS A 166 13.18 -0.71 -9.92
C LYS A 166 11.82 -1.06 -10.51
N ARG A 167 11.11 -2.01 -9.89
CA ARG A 167 9.71 -2.27 -10.26
C ARG A 167 8.86 -1.08 -9.82
N ILE A 168 7.99 -0.62 -10.73
CA ILE A 168 6.94 0.38 -10.52
C ILE A 168 5.60 -0.31 -10.69
#